data_AF-A0A269YYL9-F1
#
_entry.id   AF-A0A269YYL9-F1
#
_cell.length_a   1.000
_cell.length_b   1.000
_cell.length_c   1.000
_cell.angle_alpha   90.00
_cell.angle_beta   90.00
_cell.angle_gamma   90.00
#
_symmetry.space_group_name_H-M   'P 1'
#
loop_
_entity.id
_entity.type
_entity.pdbx_description
1 polymer ?
#
loop_
_entity_poly.entity_id
_entity_poly.type
_entity_poly.pdbx_seq_one_letter_code
_entity_poly.pdbx_strand_id
1 'polypeptide(L)' 'VFIGAGGASLPFLQKTGIKESKHIGGFPVSGLFLRCKNPDVINRHHAKVYGKAEVGAPPMSVPHLDTRF' A
#
# COMPACT_ATOMS: atom_id res chain seq x y z
N VAL A 1 13.53 18.33 -5.93
CA VAL A 1 13.64 17.60 -4.64
C VAL A 1 13.16 16.18 -4.87
N PHE A 2 13.89 15.16 -4.40
CA PHE A 2 13.45 13.75 -4.44
C PHE A 2 13.32 13.22 -3.01
N ILE A 3 12.20 12.56 -2.68
CA ILE A 3 11.89 12.03 -1.34
C ILE A 3 11.33 10.62 -1.48
N GLY A 4 12.15 9.61 -1.21
CA GLY A 4 11.76 8.19 -1.26
C GLY A 4 11.30 7.62 0.10
N ALA A 5 10.46 8.35 0.84
CA ALA A 5 10.12 8.01 2.23
C ALA A 5 8.78 7.27 2.40
N GLY A 6 8.19 6.75 1.31
CA GLY A 6 6.88 6.09 1.34
C GLY A 6 5.80 6.98 1.95
N GLY A 7 5.06 6.45 2.92
CA GLY A 7 4.00 7.20 3.64
C GLY A 7 4.49 8.44 4.39
N ALA A 8 5.79 8.56 4.68
CA ALA A 8 6.36 9.73 5.36
C ALA A 8 6.76 10.87 4.40
N SER A 9 6.51 10.73 3.09
CA SER A 9 7.01 11.69 2.09
C SER A 9 6.43 13.10 2.25
N LEU A 10 5.15 13.24 2.62
CA LEU A 10 4.52 14.56 2.77
C LEU A 10 5.12 15.40 3.92
N PRO A 11 5.28 14.88 5.15
CA PRO A 11 5.98 15.60 6.22
C PRO A 11 7.39 16.05 5.83
N PHE A 12 8.15 15.22 5.09
CA PHE A 12 9.47 15.62 4.61
C PHE A 12 9.39 16.71 3.54
N LEU A 13 8.43 16.63 2.62
CA LEU A 13 8.20 17.65 1.60
C LEU A 13 7.88 19.01 2.23
N GLN A 14 7.01 19.03 3.24
CA GLN A 14 6.64 20.25 3.97
C GLN A 14 7.85 20.88 4.69
N LYS A 15 8.79 20.07 5.20
CA LYS A 15 10.03 20.54 5.84
C LYS A 15 11.02 21.18 4.87
N THR A 16 10.88 20.99 3.56
CA THR A 16 11.79 21.59 2.57
C THR A 16 11.60 23.10 2.40
N GLY A 17 10.45 23.65 2.83
CA GLY A 17 10.14 25.07 2.72
C GLY A 17 9.85 25.58 1.30
N ILE A 18 9.82 24.71 0.29
CA ILE A 18 9.47 25.10 -1.09
C ILE A 18 7.99 25.51 -1.18
N LYS A 19 7.64 26.41 -2.09
CA LYS A 19 6.27 26.94 -2.16
C LYS A 19 5.25 25.86 -2.53
N GLU A 20 5.65 24.94 -3.40
CA GLU A 20 4.86 23.84 -3.92
C GLU A 20 4.42 22.85 -2.83
N SER A 21 5.14 22.78 -1.69
CA SER A 21 4.79 21.87 -0.60
C SER A 21 3.51 22.29 0.15
N LYS A 22 3.06 23.54 0.01
CA LYS A 22 1.93 24.11 0.78
C LYS A 22 0.55 23.67 0.27
N HIS A 23 0.47 23.24 -0.99
CA HIS A 23 -0.80 22.89 -1.64
C HIS A 23 -0.96 21.39 -1.86
N ILE A 24 -0.17 20.58 -1.14
CA ILE A 24 -0.19 19.12 -1.21
C ILE A 24 -0.74 18.58 0.11
N GLY A 25 -1.77 17.73 0.02
CA GLY A 25 -2.38 17.04 1.13
C GLY A 25 -2.17 15.53 1.03
N GLY A 26 -2.17 14.84 2.18
CA GLY A 26 -2.16 13.39 2.24
C GLY A 26 -3.60 12.89 2.34
N PHE A 27 -3.93 11.84 1.60
CA PHE A 27 -5.18 11.11 1.80
C PHE A 27 -4.88 9.88 2.66
N PRO A 28 -5.23 9.89 3.97
CA PRO A 28 -4.88 8.78 4.86
C PRO A 28 -5.70 7.54 4.49
N VAL A 29 -5.00 6.46 4.17
CA VAL A 29 -5.59 5.13 3.96
C VAL A 29 -5.20 4.24 5.13
N SER A 30 -6.21 3.75 5.85
CA SER A 30 -6.06 2.77 6.92
C SER A 30 -6.04 1.34 6.35
N GLY A 31 -5.47 0.40 7.08
CA GLY A 31 -5.47 -1.01 6.72
C GLY A 31 -5.37 -1.92 7.94
N LEU A 32 -5.97 -3.10 7.83
CA LEU A 32 -5.77 -4.18 8.78
C LEU A 32 -4.78 -5.18 8.19
N PHE A 33 -3.78 -5.55 8.98
CA PHE A 33 -2.78 -6.53 8.59
C PHE A 33 -3.00 -7.82 9.36
N LEU A 34 -3.42 -8.87 8.65
CA LEU A 34 -3.59 -10.20 9.21
C LEU A 34 -2.35 -11.04 8.90
N ARG A 35 -1.90 -11.84 9.88
CA ARG A 35 -0.75 -12.73 9.72
C ARG A 35 -1.14 -14.16 10.05
N CYS A 36 -0.95 -15.06 9.09
CA CYS A 36 -1.00 -16.51 9.33
C CYS A 36 0.31 -16.99 9.96
N LYS A 37 0.23 -17.84 10.97
CA LYS A 37 1.38 -18.51 11.62
C LYS A 37 1.37 -20.04 11.43
N ASN A 38 0.37 -20.60 10.77
CA ASN A 38 0.27 -22.03 10.53
C ASN A 38 1.22 -22.43 9.37
N PRO A 39 2.27 -23.21 9.63
CA PRO A 39 3.25 -23.59 8.60
C PRO A 39 2.63 -24.44 7.48
N ASP A 40 1.66 -25.30 7.78
CA ASP A 40 1.01 -26.18 6.80
C ASP A 40 0.23 -25.37 5.76
N VAL A 41 -0.40 -24.27 6.18
CA VAL A 41 -1.10 -23.33 5.27
C VAL A 41 -0.08 -22.53 4.46
N ILE A 42 0.97 -22.04 5.12
CA ILE A 42 2.00 -21.21 4.47
C ILE A 42 2.72 -22.00 3.36
N ASN A 43 3.08 -23.25 3.63
CA ASN A 43 3.80 -24.10 2.67
C ASN A 43 3.00 -24.41 1.39
N ARG A 44 1.67 -24.25 1.43
CA ARG A 44 0.78 -24.40 0.27
C ARG A 44 0.64 -23.13 -0.58
N HIS A 45 1.17 -21.99 -0.14
CA HIS A 45 1.05 -20.72 -0.85
C HIS A 45 2.30 -20.42 -1.68
N HIS A 46 2.14 -20.50 -3.00
CA HIS A 46 3.20 -20.22 -3.97
C HIS A 46 3.05 -18.88 -4.70
N ALA A 47 2.00 -18.12 -4.40
CA ALA A 47 1.72 -16.84 -5.03
C ALA A 47 1.14 -15.86 -4.00
N LYS A 48 1.41 -14.58 -4.23
CA LYS A 48 0.66 -13.49 -3.59
C LYS A 48 -0.62 -13.28 -4.38
N VAL A 49 -1.75 -13.45 -3.72
CA VAL A 49 -3.08 -13.30 -4.32
C VAL A 49 -3.69 -12.00 -3.85
N TYR A 50 -4.16 -11.18 -4.79
CA TYR A 50 -4.94 -10.00 -4.50
C TYR A 50 -6.41 -10.31 -4.77
N GLY A 51 -7.21 -10.29 -3.70
CA GLY A 51 -8.62 -10.61 -3.75
C GLY A 51 -9.42 -9.61 -4.58
N LYS A 52 -10.60 -10.05 -5.02
CA LYS A 52 -11.58 -9.16 -5.63
C LYS A 52 -12.16 -8.26 -4.54
N ALA A 53 -12.14 -6.96 -4.77
CA ALA A 53 -12.86 -6.01 -3.91
C ALA A 53 -14.37 -6.28 -3.91
N GLU A 54 -15.04 -5.89 -2.83
CA GLU A 54 -16.49 -5.90 -2.74
C GLU A 54 -17.14 -4.99 -3.80
N VAL A 55 -18.37 -5.30 -4.18
CA VAL A 55 -19.14 -4.48 -5.12
C VAL A 55 -19.37 -3.10 -4.50
N GLY A 56 -18.94 -2.05 -5.20
CA GLY A 56 -19.03 -0.67 -4.74
C GLY A 56 -17.80 -0.15 -3.99
N ALA A 57 -16.80 -0.99 -3.71
CA ALA A 57 -15.52 -0.50 -3.20
C ALA A 57 -14.80 0.35 -4.28
N PRO A 58 -14.01 1.37 -3.89
CA PRO A 58 -13.24 2.15 -4.86
C PRO A 58 -12.36 1.25 -5.73
N PRO A 59 -12.13 1.57 -7.02
CA PRO A 59 -11.43 0.71 -7.98
C PRO A 59 -9.91 0.56 -7.72
N MET A 60 -9.46 0.70 -6.49
CA MET A 60 -8.05 0.68 -6.08
C MET A 60 -7.42 -0.72 -6.07
N SER A 61 -8.21 -1.78 -6.24
CA SER A 61 -7.72 -3.16 -6.28
C SER A 61 -8.24 -3.89 -7.51
N VAL A 62 -7.32 -4.23 -8.41
CA VAL A 62 -7.58 -5.16 -9.51
C VAL A 62 -7.16 -6.56 -9.05
N PRO A 63 -7.98 -7.60 -9.21
CA PRO A 63 -7.58 -8.95 -8.86
C PRO A 63 -6.39 -9.37 -9.72
N HIS A 64 -5.30 -9.78 -9.08
CA HIS A 64 -4.12 -10.27 -9.77
C HIS A 64 -3.38 -11.31 -8.93
N LEU A 65 -2.59 -12.12 -9.63
CA LEU A 65 -1.75 -13.16 -9.07
C LEU A 65 -0.29 -12.80 -9.34
N ASP A 66 0.53 -12.84 -8.30
CA ASP A 66 1.97 -12.62 -8.37
C ASP A 66 2.68 -13.89 -7.88
N THR A 67 3.14 -14.71 -8.84
CA THR A 67 3.83 -15.99 -8.59
C THR A 67 5.31 -15.76 -8.31
N ARG A 68 5.88 -16.52 -7.37
CA ARG A 68 7.27 -16.31 -6.89
C ARG A 68 8.29 -17.33 -7.43
N PHE A 69 8.13 -17.80 -8.67
CA PHE A 69 9.04 -18.75 -9.30
C PHE A 69 9.90 -18.05 -10.36
#